data_AF-R9MQN7-F1
#
_entry.id   AF-R9MQN7-F1
#
_cell.length_a   1.000
_cell.length_b   1.000
_cell.length_c   1.000
_cell.angle_alpha   90.00
_cell.angle_beta   90.00
_cell.angle_gamma   90.00
#
_symmetry.space_group_name_H-M   'P 1'
#
loop_
_entity.id
_entity.type
_entity.pdbx_description
1 polymer ?
#
loop_
_entity_poly.entity_id
_entity_poly.type
_entity_poly.pdbx_seq_one_letter_code
_entity_poly.pdbx_strand_id
1 'polypeptide(L)'
;MFQRKSLVVRKPEKHMKNTFRRKVLKNRGAINAVAQKEAEMKENSVANNTVNTNHLNIKVTVTPMKESEGCLKANASIILNDVFKVTGIRIGISQKGNIFVSMPDYKTGRLDDNGKDIYQDIAYPVTRQFRQELYDQIVKEFNAVMGEGGQEV
;
A
#
# COMPACT_ATOMS: atom_id res chain seq x y z
N MET A 1 39.83 72.95 5.07
CA MET A 1 39.02 73.99 4.39
C MET A 1 38.46 73.36 3.12
N PHE A 2 37.14 73.49 2.94
CA PHE A 2 36.35 72.99 1.82
C PHE A 2 36.95 73.34 0.45
N GLN A 3 36.88 72.44 -0.52
CA GLN A 3 36.16 72.73 -1.77
C GLN A 3 35.77 71.45 -2.51
N ARG A 4 34.49 71.42 -2.89
CA ARG A 4 33.90 70.46 -3.82
C ARG A 4 34.38 70.80 -5.23
N LYS A 5 34.81 69.80 -6.01
CA LYS A 5 34.77 69.89 -7.47
C LYS A 5 33.89 68.78 -8.03
N SER A 6 32.74 69.24 -8.46
CA SER A 6 31.75 68.63 -9.33
C SER A 6 32.38 68.05 -10.59
N LEU A 7 31.97 66.84 -10.95
CA LEU A 7 31.77 66.45 -12.35
C LEU A 7 30.70 65.36 -12.41
N VAL A 8 29.50 65.74 -12.87
CA VAL A 8 28.42 64.82 -13.21
C VAL A 8 28.18 64.95 -14.71
N VAL A 9 28.57 63.93 -15.46
CA VAL A 9 28.00 63.57 -16.77
C VAL A 9 28.02 62.04 -16.79
N ARG A 10 26.92 61.36 -16.40
CA ARG A 10 25.88 60.75 -17.26
C ARG A 10 26.52 59.94 -18.40
N LYS A 11 26.29 58.64 -18.64
CA LYS A 11 25.29 57.60 -18.28
C LYS A 11 25.82 56.29 -18.95
N PRO A 12 25.09 55.16 -19.00
CA PRO A 12 24.98 54.09 -18.01
C PRO A 12 25.69 52.76 -18.43
N GLU A 13 25.81 51.85 -17.45
CA GLU A 13 25.51 50.39 -17.53
C GLU A 13 26.13 49.55 -18.67
N LYS A 14 26.65 48.34 -18.48
CA LYS A 14 26.58 47.36 -17.38
C LYS A 14 27.62 46.28 -17.70
N HIS A 15 28.31 45.85 -16.64
CA HIS A 15 28.59 44.44 -16.34
C HIS A 15 29.75 43.76 -17.09
N MET A 16 30.95 43.98 -16.54
CA MET A 16 31.90 42.90 -16.37
C MET A 16 31.32 41.86 -15.40
N LYS A 17 30.84 40.72 -15.90
CA LYS A 17 30.68 39.51 -15.09
C LYS A 17 31.06 38.26 -15.86
N ASN A 18 32.20 37.74 -15.44
CA ASN A 18 32.39 36.34 -15.09
C ASN A 18 32.77 35.37 -16.22
N THR A 19 34.08 35.24 -16.37
CA THR A 19 34.85 34.26 -17.14
C THR A 19 34.69 32.81 -16.64
N PHE A 20 33.48 32.44 -16.18
CA PHE A 20 33.13 31.10 -15.72
C PHE A 20 32.02 30.45 -16.57
N ARG A 21 31.59 31.14 -17.65
CA ARG A 21 30.47 30.75 -18.50
C ARG A 21 30.87 30.28 -19.91
N ARG A 22 32.10 29.78 -20.09
CA ARG A 22 32.54 29.15 -21.36
C ARG A 22 32.84 27.65 -21.26
N LYS A 23 32.75 27.05 -20.07
CA LYS A 23 32.91 25.60 -19.87
C LYS A 23 31.60 24.86 -19.58
N VAL A 24 30.46 25.50 -19.83
CA VAL A 24 29.10 24.96 -19.60
C VAL A 24 28.25 25.07 -20.88
N LEU A 25 28.86 24.91 -22.05
CA LEU A 25 28.13 24.90 -23.33
C LEU A 25 28.74 23.96 -24.38
N LYS A 26 29.48 22.92 -23.94
CA LYS A 26 29.86 21.77 -24.79
C LYS A 26 29.31 20.42 -24.32
N ASN A 27 28.68 20.36 -23.14
CA ASN A 27 28.06 19.14 -22.59
C ASN A 27 26.56 19.30 -22.33
N ARG A 28 25.85 20.11 -23.13
CA ARG A 28 24.39 20.30 -23.02
C ARG A 28 23.61 19.87 -24.29
N GLY A 29 24.28 19.21 -25.22
CA GLY A 29 23.66 18.62 -26.43
C GLY A 29 23.43 17.11 -26.34
N ALA A 30 23.94 16.42 -25.31
CA ALA A 30 23.85 14.96 -25.18
C ALA A 30 22.88 14.48 -24.07
N ILE A 31 22.35 15.38 -23.24
CA ILE A 31 21.43 15.02 -22.15
C ILE A 31 19.95 15.10 -22.55
N ASN A 32 19.62 15.74 -23.69
CA ASN A 32 18.24 15.86 -24.16
C ASN A 32 17.85 14.82 -25.23
N ALA A 33 18.74 13.89 -25.57
CA ALA A 33 18.43 12.74 -26.46
C ALA A 33 18.09 11.46 -25.68
N VAL A 34 18.45 11.38 -24.39
CA VAL A 34 18.10 10.23 -23.52
C VAL A 34 16.69 10.38 -22.96
N ALA A 35 16.21 11.61 -22.75
CA ALA A 35 14.85 11.89 -22.28
C ALA A 35 13.75 11.67 -23.33
N GLN A 36 14.11 11.49 -24.61
CA GLN A 36 13.16 11.19 -25.70
C GLN A 36 13.22 9.72 -26.17
N LYS A 37 14.10 8.90 -25.59
CA LYS A 37 14.12 7.44 -25.81
C LYS A 37 13.46 6.63 -24.69
N GLU A 38 13.02 7.28 -23.62
CA GLU A 38 12.29 6.66 -22.50
C GLU A 38 10.78 6.95 -22.53
N ALA A 39 10.31 7.82 -23.43
CA ALA A 39 8.90 8.20 -23.55
C ALA A 39 8.12 7.46 -24.66
N GLU A 40 8.78 6.65 -25.50
CA GLU A 40 8.14 5.83 -26.56
C GLU A 40 8.30 4.31 -26.33
N MET A 41 8.58 3.88 -25.10
CA MET A 41 8.41 2.48 -24.66
C MET A 41 7.19 2.31 -23.74
N LYS A 42 6.15 3.11 -23.98
CA LYS A 42 4.84 3.02 -23.31
C LYS A 42 3.68 2.80 -24.28
N GLU A 43 3.90 2.19 -25.44
CA GLU A 43 2.77 1.82 -26.31
C GLU A 43 3.19 0.77 -27.34
N ASN A 44 3.53 -0.45 -26.90
CA ASN A 44 3.47 -1.69 -27.70
C ASN A 44 3.94 -2.92 -26.90
N SER A 45 3.10 -3.35 -25.95
CA SER A 45 3.06 -4.74 -25.49
C SER A 45 1.62 -5.18 -25.17
N VAL A 46 0.65 -4.59 -25.86
CA VAL A 46 -0.70 -5.15 -25.95
C VAL A 46 -0.65 -6.26 -27.01
N ALA A 47 -1.12 -7.46 -26.64
CA ALA A 47 -1.14 -8.71 -27.40
C ALA A 47 0.24 -9.40 -27.51
N ASN A 48 0.65 -10.29 -26.60
CA ASN A 48 0.01 -11.59 -26.37
C ASN A 48 0.34 -12.10 -24.96
N ASN A 49 -0.56 -11.85 -24.02
CA ASN A 49 -0.98 -12.85 -23.06
C ASN A 49 -2.39 -12.45 -22.69
N THR A 50 -3.37 -13.06 -23.37
CA THR A 50 -4.69 -13.25 -22.78
C THR A 50 -4.46 -14.11 -21.55
N VAL A 51 -4.04 -13.47 -20.45
CA VAL A 51 -4.19 -14.06 -19.13
C VAL A 51 -5.70 -14.16 -19.01
N ASN A 52 -6.24 -15.37 -19.11
CA ASN A 52 -7.54 -15.66 -18.55
C ASN A 52 -7.39 -15.39 -17.06
N THR A 53 -7.49 -14.11 -16.65
CA THR A 53 -7.59 -13.74 -15.25
C THR A 53 -8.97 -14.24 -14.85
N ASN A 54 -9.00 -15.50 -14.42
CA ASN A 54 -10.03 -16.00 -13.53
C ASN A 54 -9.94 -15.15 -12.26
N HIS A 55 -10.36 -13.90 -12.34
CA HIS A 55 -10.35 -12.95 -11.23
C HIS A 55 -11.34 -13.49 -10.21
N LEU A 56 -10.81 -13.86 -9.05
CA LEU A 56 -11.64 -14.42 -7.99
C LEU A 56 -12.44 -13.27 -7.38
N ASN A 57 -13.75 -13.28 -7.54
CA ASN A 57 -14.63 -12.32 -6.88
C ASN A 57 -14.76 -12.72 -5.41
N ILE A 58 -14.30 -11.87 -4.50
CA ILE A 58 -14.31 -12.14 -3.06
C ILE A 58 -15.22 -11.11 -2.42
N LYS A 59 -16.31 -11.57 -1.80
CA LYS A 59 -17.17 -10.75 -0.96
C LYS A 59 -16.88 -11.07 0.49
N VAL A 60 -16.59 -10.04 1.28
CA VAL A 60 -16.32 -10.18 2.71
C VAL A 60 -17.49 -9.63 3.49
N THR A 61 -17.87 -10.33 4.56
CA THR A 61 -18.86 -9.86 5.54
C THR A 61 -18.23 -9.94 6.91
N VAL A 62 -18.19 -8.80 7.62
CA VAL A 62 -17.64 -8.70 8.96
C VAL A 62 -18.76 -8.50 9.96
N THR A 63 -18.71 -9.24 11.06
CA THR A 63 -19.63 -9.15 12.18
C THR A 63 -18.83 -8.84 13.44
N PRO A 64 -18.96 -7.62 14.01
CA PRO A 64 -18.24 -7.24 15.22
C PRO A 64 -18.71 -8.09 16.41
N MET A 65 -17.78 -8.45 17.29
CA MET A 65 -18.08 -9.19 18.50
C MET A 65 -18.48 -8.21 19.61
N LYS A 66 -19.59 -8.53 20.30
CA LYS A 66 -20.13 -7.71 21.39
C LYS A 66 -19.21 -7.68 22.62
N GLU A 67 -18.51 -8.78 22.85
CA GLU A 67 -17.59 -8.94 23.98
C GLU A 67 -16.17 -8.78 23.45
N SER A 68 -15.72 -7.53 23.38
CA SER A 68 -14.42 -7.15 22.80
C SER A 68 -13.28 -7.12 23.82
N GLU A 69 -13.54 -7.60 25.05
CA GLU A 69 -12.62 -7.75 26.18
C GLU A 69 -11.58 -8.87 25.89
N GLY A 70 -10.77 -8.68 24.86
CA GLY A 70 -9.81 -9.69 24.40
C GLY A 70 -9.09 -9.29 23.12
N CYS A 71 -8.27 -10.21 22.61
CA CYS A 71 -7.58 -9.99 21.33
C CYS A 71 -8.54 -10.09 20.14
N LEU A 72 -9.63 -10.85 20.24
CA LEU A 72 -10.60 -11.00 19.16
C LEU A 72 -11.59 -9.83 19.17
N LYS A 73 -11.87 -9.29 17.98
CA LYS A 73 -12.72 -8.10 17.79
C LYS A 73 -13.90 -8.36 16.86
N ALA A 74 -13.74 -9.22 15.86
CA ALA A 74 -14.81 -9.54 14.93
C ALA A 74 -14.70 -10.95 14.38
N ASN A 75 -15.83 -11.49 13.94
CA ASN A 75 -15.89 -12.67 13.09
C ASN A 75 -16.14 -12.23 11.64
N ALA A 76 -15.48 -12.89 10.70
CA ALA A 76 -15.63 -12.64 9.28
C ALA A 76 -16.06 -13.91 8.55
N SER A 77 -16.76 -13.69 7.45
CA SER A 77 -17.07 -14.70 6.46
C SER A 77 -16.72 -14.17 5.08
N ILE A 78 -16.22 -15.04 4.22
CA ILE A 78 -15.92 -14.69 2.83
C ILE A 78 -16.75 -15.56 1.90
N ILE A 79 -17.14 -15.00 0.76
CA ILE A 79 -17.82 -15.71 -0.32
C ILE A 79 -16.95 -15.57 -1.56
N LEU A 80 -16.53 -16.71 -2.10
CA LEU A 80 -15.71 -16.82 -3.30
C LEU A 80 -16.62 -17.10 -4.49
N ASN A 81 -16.56 -16.23 -5.50
CA ASN A 81 -17.33 -16.28 -6.75
C ASN A 81 -18.84 -16.46 -6.57
N ASP A 82 -19.41 -16.03 -5.44
CA ASP A 82 -20.82 -16.26 -5.09
C ASP A 82 -21.25 -17.74 -5.01
N VAL A 83 -20.29 -18.67 -5.00
CA VAL A 83 -20.56 -20.13 -5.00
C VAL A 83 -20.11 -20.80 -3.70
N PHE A 84 -19.03 -20.30 -3.08
CA PHE A 84 -18.42 -20.97 -1.94
C PHE A 84 -18.23 -20.01 -0.76
N LYS A 85 -18.85 -20.31 0.39
CA LYS A 85 -18.75 -19.50 1.60
C LYS A 85 -17.81 -20.17 2.60
N VAL A 86 -16.84 -19.40 3.09
CA VAL A 86 -15.97 -19.77 4.21
C VAL A 86 -16.33 -18.92 5.41
N THR A 87 -16.68 -19.57 6.52
CA THR A 87 -17.08 -18.95 7.78
C THR A 87 -16.07 -19.25 8.88
N GLY A 88 -16.08 -18.47 9.95
CA GLY A 88 -15.22 -18.71 11.12
C GLY A 88 -13.82 -18.12 10.99
N ILE A 89 -13.63 -17.19 10.05
CA ILE A 89 -12.44 -16.35 10.03
C ILE A 89 -12.55 -15.39 11.22
N ARG A 90 -11.51 -15.30 12.04
CA ARG A 90 -11.49 -14.42 13.22
C ARG A 90 -10.56 -13.26 12.98
N ILE A 91 -10.98 -12.06 13.36
CA ILE A 91 -10.18 -10.84 13.27
C ILE A 91 -9.89 -10.37 14.68
N GLY A 92 -8.63 -10.10 14.96
CA GLY A 92 -8.19 -9.62 16.27
C GLY A 92 -7.11 -8.57 16.20
N ILE A 93 -6.83 -7.96 17.35
CA ILE A 93 -5.77 -6.99 17.56
C ILE A 93 -4.78 -7.61 18.54
N SER A 94 -3.52 -7.70 18.13
CA SER A 94 -2.42 -8.17 18.97
C SER A 94 -2.16 -7.19 20.12
N GLN A 95 -1.47 -7.63 21.16
CA GLN A 95 -1.02 -6.76 22.26
C GLN A 95 -0.17 -5.58 21.77
N LYS A 96 0.48 -5.72 20.61
CA LYS A 96 1.26 -4.65 19.95
C LYS A 96 0.41 -3.67 19.12
N GLY A 97 -0.92 -3.85 19.07
CA GLY A 97 -1.84 -3.02 18.28
C GLY A 97 -2.00 -3.44 16.82
N ASN A 98 -1.30 -4.48 16.35
CA ASN A 98 -1.43 -4.94 14.97
C ASN A 98 -2.70 -5.78 14.77
N ILE A 99 -3.44 -5.50 13.70
CA ILE A 99 -4.58 -6.32 13.29
C ILE A 99 -4.06 -7.64 12.70
N PHE A 100 -4.67 -8.74 13.10
CA PHE A 100 -4.39 -10.08 12.57
C PHE A 100 -5.68 -10.79 12.16
N VAL A 101 -5.54 -11.66 11.17
CA VAL A 101 -6.61 -12.53 10.67
C VAL A 101 -6.22 -13.97 10.96
N SER A 102 -7.08 -14.68 11.68
CA SER A 102 -6.97 -16.12 11.91
C SER A 102 -7.98 -16.85 11.04
N MET A 103 -7.49 -17.84 10.30
CA MET A 103 -8.31 -18.70 9.46
C MET A 103 -9.22 -19.62 10.29
N PRO A 104 -10.28 -20.18 9.68
CA PRO A 104 -11.13 -21.13 10.38
C PRO A 104 -10.34 -22.38 10.73
N ASP A 105 -10.37 -22.74 12.00
CA ASP A 105 -9.65 -23.88 12.55
C ASP A 105 -10.59 -24.82 13.33
N TYR A 106 -10.13 -26.05 13.51
CA TYR A 106 -10.80 -27.05 14.34
C TYR A 106 -9.82 -27.65 15.35
N LYS A 107 -10.38 -28.09 16.48
CA LYS A 107 -9.63 -28.83 17.50
C LYS A 107 -9.40 -30.25 17.02
N THR A 108 -8.14 -30.68 16.93
CA THR A 108 -7.77 -32.01 16.42
C THR A 108 -8.00 -33.14 17.42
N GLY A 109 -8.32 -32.81 18.68
CA GLY A 109 -8.46 -33.78 19.77
C GLY A 109 -7.13 -34.34 20.29
N ARG A 110 -6.00 -33.90 19.73
CA ARG A 110 -4.65 -34.22 20.21
C ARG A 110 -4.14 -33.12 21.13
N LEU A 111 -3.37 -33.53 22.12
CA LEU A 111 -2.64 -32.64 22.99
C LEU A 111 -1.18 -32.59 22.54
N ASP A 112 -0.56 -31.42 22.64
CA ASP A 112 0.89 -31.27 22.50
C ASP A 112 1.62 -31.77 23.76
N ASP A 113 2.95 -31.78 23.71
CA ASP A 113 3.79 -32.20 24.84
C ASP A 113 3.61 -31.32 26.10
N ASN A 114 3.01 -30.14 25.95
CA ASN A 114 2.70 -29.20 27.03
C ASN A 114 1.26 -29.32 27.54
N GLY A 115 0.48 -30.30 27.03
CA GLY A 115 -0.92 -30.51 27.41
C GLY A 115 -1.91 -29.51 26.79
N LYS A 116 -1.51 -28.76 25.76
CA LYS A 116 -2.37 -27.82 25.04
C LYS A 116 -3.01 -28.50 23.83
N ASP A 117 -4.26 -28.17 23.58
CA ASP A 117 -4.98 -28.63 22.39
C ASP A 117 -4.28 -28.17 21.10
N ILE A 118 -4.07 -29.12 20.18
CA ILE A 118 -3.59 -28.84 18.83
C ILE A 118 -4.77 -28.46 17.95
N TYR A 119 -4.68 -27.28 17.34
CA TYR A 119 -5.63 -26.78 16.36
C TYR A 119 -5.05 -26.89 14.95
N GLN A 120 -5.92 -27.15 13.98
CA GLN A 120 -5.55 -27.20 12.58
C GLN A 120 -6.51 -26.37 11.75
N ASP A 121 -5.96 -25.58 10.83
CA ASP A 121 -6.74 -24.77 9.90
C ASP A 121 -7.52 -25.67 8.93
N ILE A 122 -8.81 -25.40 8.79
CA ILE A 122 -9.70 -26.04 7.81
C ILE A 122 -9.43 -25.49 6.42
N ALA A 123 -9.20 -24.18 6.33
CA ALA A 123 -8.94 -23.47 5.08
C ALA A 123 -7.76 -22.52 5.25
N TYR A 124 -6.85 -22.50 4.28
CA TYR A 124 -5.69 -21.64 4.30
C TYR A 124 -5.31 -21.19 2.89
N PRO A 125 -4.84 -19.95 2.70
CA PRO A 125 -4.40 -19.47 1.40
C PRO A 125 -3.03 -20.08 1.05
N VAL A 126 -2.97 -20.73 -0.11
CA VAL A 126 -1.77 -21.43 -0.60
C VAL A 126 -0.74 -20.46 -1.18
N THR A 127 -1.17 -19.51 -2.02
CA THR A 127 -0.26 -18.56 -2.68
C THR A 127 -0.11 -17.28 -1.88
N ARG A 128 1.07 -16.66 -1.94
CA ARG A 128 1.36 -15.38 -1.28
C ARG A 128 0.48 -14.24 -1.82
N GLN A 129 0.27 -14.21 -3.13
CA GLN A 129 -0.52 -13.17 -3.81
C GLN A 129 -1.96 -13.21 -3.31
N PHE A 130 -2.60 -14.38 -3.35
CA PHE A 130 -3.96 -14.54 -2.87
C PHE A 130 -4.10 -14.25 -1.37
N ARG A 131 -3.12 -14.69 -0.56
CA ARG A 131 -3.09 -14.36 0.87
C ARG A 131 -3.13 -12.85 1.09
N GLN A 132 -2.30 -12.10 0.36
CA GLN A 132 -2.24 -10.65 0.49
C GLN A 132 -3.56 -10.00 0.10
N GLU A 133 -4.09 -10.32 -1.08
CA GLU A 133 -5.36 -9.79 -1.59
C GLU A 133 -6.52 -10.08 -0.62
N LEU A 134 -6.60 -11.32 -0.13
CA LEU A 134 -7.63 -11.74 0.82
C LEU A 134 -7.53 -11.00 2.14
N TYR A 135 -6.32 -10.86 2.70
CA TYR A 135 -6.13 -10.24 4.01
C TYR A 135 -6.39 -8.74 3.93
N ASP A 136 -5.95 -8.10 2.85
CA ASP A 136 -6.16 -6.67 2.62
C ASP A 136 -7.66 -6.35 2.52
N GLN A 137 -8.44 -7.17 1.80
CA GLN A 137 -9.89 -7.01 1.74
C GLN A 137 -10.57 -7.22 3.10
N ILE A 138 -10.18 -8.24 3.86
CA ILE A 138 -10.75 -8.51 5.19
C ILE A 138 -10.46 -7.35 6.14
N VAL A 139 -9.22 -6.86 6.18
CA VAL A 139 -8.82 -5.75 7.05
C VAL A 139 -9.52 -4.45 6.62
N LYS A 140 -9.66 -4.22 5.32
CA LYS A 140 -10.39 -3.05 4.79
C LYS A 140 -11.84 -3.02 5.27
N GLU A 141 -12.58 -4.13 5.10
CA GLU A 141 -13.97 -4.20 5.56
C GLU A 141 -14.09 -4.12 7.08
N PHE A 142 -13.15 -4.74 7.80
CA PHE A 142 -13.12 -4.64 9.26
C PHE A 142 -12.94 -3.19 9.72
N ASN A 143 -12.02 -2.45 9.11
CA ASN A 143 -11.81 -1.04 9.45
C ASN A 143 -13.02 -0.17 9.09
N ALA A 144 -13.73 -0.47 8.00
CA ALA A 144 -14.97 0.22 7.66
C ALA A 144 -16.05 0.01 8.74
N VAL A 145 -16.32 -1.25 9.11
CA VAL A 145 -17.33 -1.59 10.12
C VAL A 145 -16.96 -1.07 11.52
N MET A 146 -15.70 -1.19 11.92
CA MET A 146 -15.25 -0.72 13.24
C MET A 146 -15.08 0.80 13.30
N GLY A 147 -14.75 1.45 12.18
CA GLY A 147 -14.66 2.90 12.07
C GLY A 147 -16.03 3.59 12.19
N GLU A 148 -17.08 2.93 11.73
CA GLU A 148 -18.47 3.40 11.87
C GLU A 148 -19.07 3.11 13.27
N GLY A 149 -18.55 2.11 13.99
CA GLY A 149 -18.97 1.75 15.36
C GLY A 149 -18.35 2.57 16.50
N GLY A 150 -17.60 3.64 16.20
CA GLY A 150 -16.93 4.51 17.17
C GLY A 150 -17.79 5.68 17.70
N GLN A 151 -19.07 5.74 17.36
CA GLN A 151 -20.05 6.65 17.97
C GLN A 151 -21.33 5.89 18.30
N GLU A 152 -21.36 5.24 19.46
CA GLU A 152 -22.61 5.06 20.19
C GLU A 152 -22.31 5.10 21.71
N VAL A 153 -22.71 6.26 22.27
CA VAL A 153 -22.91 6.68 23.68
C VAL A 153 -21.77 6.62 24.70
#